data_AF-A0A445MTZ9-F1
#
_entry.id   AF-A0A445MTZ9-F1
#
_cell.length_a   1.000
_cell.length_b   1.000
_cell.length_c   1.000
_cell.angle_alpha   90.00
_cell.angle_beta   90.00
_cell.angle_gamma   90.00
#
_symmetry.space_group_name_H-M   'P 1'
#
loop_
_entity.id
_entity.type
_entity.pdbx_description
1 polymer ?
#
loop_
_entity_poly.entity_id
_entity_poly.type
_entity_poly.pdbx_seq_one_letter_code
_entity_poly.pdbx_strand_id
1 'polypeptide(L)'
;MVQQTPMKRFGIYISRVGIFLLLLGLSNTASAWHDETHLAVAKAAGYAKWYNATGADIAKVKAGEVERKNHYVNNPSGTVVTAKMVLNQVRKYNDPNDEKGHLYGAIVSSLRNYLVEKKEGKYGEYHLAYCAHYVGDLSMPLHNTLYDSFNEKHHGTIDGTVNNEVLEHTDKIKIYPIEIKSEDDLIRQIARIANISIKLGYLLESEDRLLNKEEAYAQLSHSASLLNAILDYAKD
;
A
#
# COMPACT_ATOMS: atom_id res chain seq x y z
N MET A 1 74.27 -11.90 -38.61
CA MET A 1 72.88 -12.31 -38.93
C MET A 1 72.07 -12.23 -37.65
N VAL A 2 71.23 -11.21 -37.51
CA VAL A 2 70.41 -10.95 -36.32
C VAL A 2 69.11 -11.74 -36.47
N GLN A 3 68.85 -12.70 -35.57
CA GLN A 3 67.59 -13.44 -35.53
C GLN A 3 66.72 -12.86 -34.41
N GLN A 4 65.59 -12.28 -34.81
CA GLN A 4 64.59 -11.66 -33.96
C GLN A 4 63.81 -12.70 -33.14
N THR A 5 63.61 -12.43 -31.85
CA THR A 5 62.66 -13.12 -30.98
C THR A 5 61.21 -12.71 -31.28
N PRO A 6 60.22 -13.63 -31.28
CA PRO A 6 58.82 -13.27 -31.45
C PRO A 6 58.15 -12.79 -30.14
N MET A 7 57.37 -11.72 -30.25
CA MET A 7 56.50 -11.17 -29.21
C MET A 7 55.30 -12.08 -28.88
N LYS A 8 54.93 -12.10 -27.60
CA LYS A 8 53.68 -12.66 -27.06
C LYS A 8 52.46 -11.88 -27.57
N ARG A 9 51.45 -12.56 -28.09
CA ARG A 9 50.08 -12.02 -28.22
C ARG A 9 49.24 -12.53 -27.06
N PHE A 10 48.98 -11.67 -26.08
CA PHE A 10 47.93 -11.89 -25.09
C PHE A 10 46.59 -11.55 -25.76
N GLY A 11 45.87 -12.58 -26.22
CA GLY A 11 44.49 -12.43 -26.66
C GLY A 11 43.58 -12.34 -25.43
N ILE A 12 42.97 -11.17 -25.23
CA ILE A 12 41.91 -11.00 -24.24
C ILE A 12 40.65 -11.69 -24.79
N TYR A 13 40.41 -12.92 -24.38
CA TYR A 13 39.11 -13.58 -24.54
C TYR A 13 38.20 -13.05 -23.43
N ILE A 14 37.54 -11.91 -23.65
CA ILE A 14 36.37 -11.55 -22.84
C ILE A 14 35.25 -12.50 -23.25
N SER A 15 35.04 -13.51 -22.41
CA SER A 15 34.00 -14.51 -22.59
C SER A 15 32.63 -13.82 -22.59
N ARG A 16 31.83 -14.10 -23.62
CA ARG A 16 30.43 -13.65 -23.77
C ARG A 16 29.50 -14.11 -22.63
N VAL A 17 30.03 -14.85 -21.65
CA VAL A 17 29.33 -15.38 -20.47
C VAL A 17 29.21 -14.32 -19.37
N GLY A 18 30.13 -13.34 -19.29
CA GLY A 18 30.12 -12.33 -18.23
C GLY A 18 29.01 -11.27 -18.37
N ILE A 19 28.52 -11.02 -19.59
CA ILE A 19 27.48 -10.00 -19.84
C ILE A 19 26.08 -10.53 -19.51
N PHE A 20 25.86 -11.85 -19.56
CA PHE A 20 24.55 -12.45 -19.28
C PHE A 20 24.23 -12.51 -17.77
N LEU A 21 25.25 -12.55 -16.91
CA LEU A 21 25.09 -12.60 -15.45
C LEU A 21 24.87 -11.22 -14.80
N LEU A 22 25.18 -10.12 -15.51
CA LEU A 22 24.98 -8.76 -14.98
C LEU A 22 23.52 -8.27 -15.11
N LEU A 23 22.69 -8.95 -15.91
CA LEU A 23 21.30 -8.57 -16.18
C LEU A 23 20.27 -9.27 -15.27
N LEU A 24 20.70 -10.19 -14.40
CA LEU A 24 19.81 -10.95 -13.51
C LEU A 24 19.67 -10.34 -12.10
N GLY A 25 20.24 -9.16 -11.85
CA GLY A 25 20.35 -8.58 -10.51
C GLY A 25 19.34 -7.49 -10.12
N LEU A 26 18.43 -7.09 -11.01
CA LEU A 26 17.43 -6.04 -10.72
C LEU A 26 16.05 -6.66 -10.54
N SER A 27 15.93 -7.53 -9.54
CA SER A 27 14.62 -7.90 -9.01
C SER A 27 14.10 -6.68 -8.24
N ASN A 28 13.37 -5.79 -8.91
CA ASN A 28 12.53 -4.83 -8.21
C ASN A 28 11.45 -5.63 -7.50
N THR A 29 11.66 -5.90 -6.20
CA THR A 29 10.56 -6.32 -5.34
C THR A 29 9.55 -5.18 -5.37
N ALA A 30 8.40 -5.41 -6.01
CA ALA A 30 7.25 -4.53 -5.89
C ALA A 30 6.81 -4.54 -4.42
N SER A 31 7.35 -3.60 -3.65
CA SER A 31 6.84 -3.27 -2.34
C SER A 31 5.59 -2.42 -2.54
N ALA A 32 4.54 -2.77 -1.80
CA ALA A 32 3.42 -1.89 -1.49
C ALA A 32 3.93 -0.58 -0.87
N TRP A 33 3.07 0.44 -0.73
CA TRP A 33 3.39 1.75 -0.15
C TRP A 33 4.59 1.71 0.79
N HIS A 34 5.69 2.30 0.36
CA HIS A 34 6.93 2.20 1.10
C HIS A 34 6.72 2.70 2.54
N ASP A 35 7.42 2.05 3.47
CA ASP A 35 7.22 2.14 4.91
C ASP A 35 6.95 3.56 5.43
N GLU A 36 7.75 4.56 5.04
CA GLU A 36 7.65 5.92 5.56
C GLU A 36 6.31 6.58 5.22
N THR A 37 5.70 6.17 4.11
CA THR A 37 4.42 6.68 3.66
C THR A 37 3.28 6.24 4.60
N HIS A 38 3.24 4.96 4.96
CA HIS A 38 2.30 4.43 5.96
C HIS A 38 2.52 5.07 7.34
N LEU A 39 3.78 5.19 7.75
CA LEU A 39 4.16 5.83 9.00
C LEU A 39 3.70 7.30 9.05
N ALA A 40 3.84 8.04 7.95
CA ALA A 40 3.44 9.44 7.86
C ALA A 40 1.92 9.63 7.90
N VAL A 41 1.14 8.77 7.22
CA VAL A 41 -0.34 8.76 7.34
C VAL A 41 -0.74 8.57 8.80
N ALA A 42 -0.19 7.55 9.46
CA ALA A 42 -0.51 7.24 10.84
C ALA A 42 -0.10 8.37 11.80
N LYS A 43 1.08 8.95 11.60
CA LYS A 43 1.59 10.07 12.39
C LYS A 43 0.73 11.32 12.22
N ALA A 44 0.36 11.67 10.99
CA ALA A 44 -0.50 12.80 10.69
C ALA A 44 -1.92 12.63 11.25
N ALA A 45 -2.45 11.40 11.26
CA ALA A 45 -3.75 11.08 11.84
C ALA A 45 -3.79 11.17 13.37
N GLY A 46 -2.63 11.26 14.04
CA GLY A 46 -2.52 11.26 15.49
C GLY A 46 -2.50 9.87 16.12
N TYR A 47 -2.17 8.82 15.36
CA TYR A 47 -2.04 7.48 15.92
C TYR A 47 -0.82 7.41 16.84
N ALA A 48 -1.04 7.16 18.14
CA ALA A 48 0.03 7.21 19.15
C ALA A 48 1.19 6.25 18.86
N LYS A 49 0.89 5.08 18.28
CA LYS A 49 1.87 4.07 17.89
C LYS A 49 2.06 4.01 16.38
N TRP A 50 2.08 5.18 15.74
CA TRP A 50 2.24 5.32 14.28
C TRP A 50 3.40 4.50 13.70
N TYR A 51 4.47 4.29 14.48
CA TYR A 51 5.62 3.45 14.10
C TYR A 51 5.28 1.96 13.85
N ASN A 52 4.12 1.49 14.30
CA ASN A 52 3.62 0.15 14.01
C ASN A 52 2.85 0.05 12.68
N ALA A 53 2.59 1.16 11.98
CA ALA A 53 1.76 1.17 10.77
C ALA A 53 2.39 0.42 9.58
N THR A 54 3.63 -0.03 9.67
CA THR A 54 4.28 -0.92 8.69
C THR A 54 4.21 -2.40 9.07
N GLY A 55 3.61 -2.71 10.22
CA GLY A 55 3.56 -4.06 10.78
C GLY A 55 2.89 -5.07 9.85
N ALA A 56 1.89 -4.66 9.08
CA ALA A 56 1.20 -5.51 8.12
C ALA A 56 2.11 -5.97 6.98
N ASP A 57 2.91 -5.05 6.41
CA ASP A 57 3.91 -5.40 5.41
C ASP A 57 5.01 -6.32 5.94
N ILE A 58 5.44 -6.11 7.19
CA ILE A 58 6.40 -7.00 7.85
C ILE A 58 5.78 -8.39 8.04
N ALA A 59 4.52 -8.45 8.46
CA ALA A 59 3.79 -9.71 8.66
C ALA A 59 3.59 -10.46 7.33
N LYS A 60 3.35 -9.73 6.23
CA LYS A 60 3.19 -10.27 4.87
C LYS A 60 4.36 -11.14 4.45
N VAL A 61 5.59 -10.76 4.81
CA VAL A 61 6.81 -11.53 4.51
C VAL A 61 6.74 -12.96 5.07
N LYS A 62 6.08 -13.15 6.23
CA LYS A 62 5.94 -14.47 6.88
C LYS A 62 4.62 -15.16 6.54
N ALA A 63 3.52 -14.41 6.50
CA ALA A 63 2.18 -14.94 6.34
C ALA A 63 1.80 -15.23 4.88
N GLY A 64 2.54 -14.69 3.90
CA GLY A 64 2.31 -14.93 2.49
C GLY A 64 0.93 -14.42 2.04
N GLU A 65 0.18 -15.26 1.31
CA GLU A 65 -1.14 -14.91 0.76
C GLU A 65 -2.15 -14.47 1.82
N VAL A 66 -2.09 -15.08 3.01
CA VAL A 66 -3.04 -14.79 4.09
C VAL A 66 -3.05 -13.31 4.42
N GLU A 67 -1.88 -12.68 4.44
CA GLU A 67 -1.75 -11.25 4.71
C GLU A 67 -1.75 -10.44 3.42
N ARG A 68 -1.10 -10.92 2.34
CA ARG A 68 -1.01 -10.16 1.08
C ARG A 68 -2.37 -9.76 0.51
N LYS A 69 -3.39 -10.62 0.64
CA LYS A 69 -4.73 -10.34 0.11
C LYS A 69 -5.50 -9.25 0.88
N ASN A 70 -5.01 -8.84 2.05
CA ASN A 70 -5.56 -7.72 2.81
C ASN A 70 -5.11 -6.35 2.27
N HIS A 71 -4.14 -6.28 1.35
CA HIS A 71 -3.46 -5.01 0.98
C HIS A 71 -4.08 -4.33 -0.25
N TYR A 72 -4.95 -5.02 -0.99
CA TYR A 72 -5.48 -4.51 -2.26
C TYR A 72 -6.88 -5.05 -2.59
N VAL A 73 -7.52 -4.46 -3.60
CA VAL A 73 -8.71 -4.98 -4.28
C VAL A 73 -8.57 -4.75 -5.79
N ASN A 74 -8.58 -5.82 -6.57
CA ASN A 74 -8.57 -5.79 -8.03
C ASN A 74 -9.95 -5.40 -8.59
N ASN A 75 -10.19 -4.11 -8.80
CA ASN A 75 -11.41 -3.61 -9.42
C ASN A 75 -11.17 -3.27 -10.90
N PRO A 76 -11.96 -3.79 -11.86
CA PRO A 76 -11.93 -3.35 -13.25
C PRO A 76 -12.28 -1.88 -13.45
N SER A 77 -11.87 -1.32 -14.60
CA SER A 77 -12.23 0.05 -14.99
C SER A 77 -13.74 0.25 -15.04
N GLY A 78 -14.20 1.41 -14.57
CA GLY A 78 -15.64 1.73 -14.42
C GLY A 78 -16.32 1.11 -13.19
N THR A 79 -15.60 0.36 -12.35
CA THR A 79 -16.16 -0.14 -11.09
C THR A 79 -16.52 1.02 -10.16
N VAL A 80 -17.72 0.97 -9.59
CA VAL A 80 -18.15 1.85 -8.50
C VAL A 80 -18.26 1.01 -7.22
N VAL A 81 -17.36 1.25 -6.28
CA VAL A 81 -17.36 0.57 -4.97
C VAL A 81 -18.56 1.04 -4.16
N THR A 82 -19.35 0.08 -3.68
CA THR A 82 -20.53 0.34 -2.84
C THR A 82 -20.32 -0.15 -1.41
N ALA A 83 -21.11 0.36 -0.47
CA ALA A 83 -21.13 -0.14 0.91
C ALA A 83 -21.33 -1.66 0.99
N LYS A 84 -22.20 -2.22 0.14
CA LYS A 84 -22.44 -3.66 0.05
C LYS A 84 -21.19 -4.43 -0.39
N MET A 85 -20.40 -3.88 -1.32
CA MET A 85 -19.13 -4.50 -1.74
C MET A 85 -18.12 -4.54 -0.60
N VAL A 86 -17.99 -3.44 0.15
CA VAL A 86 -17.13 -3.38 1.36
C VAL A 86 -17.58 -4.43 2.38
N LEU A 87 -18.87 -4.46 2.72
CA LEU A 87 -19.40 -5.42 3.70
C LEU A 87 -19.19 -6.88 3.27
N ASN A 88 -19.32 -7.18 1.98
CA ASN A 88 -19.09 -8.52 1.44
C ASN A 88 -17.62 -8.99 1.56
N GLN A 89 -16.67 -8.07 1.70
CA GLN A 89 -15.26 -8.39 1.89
C GLN A 89 -14.91 -8.71 3.35
N VAL A 90 -15.69 -8.24 4.33
CA VAL A 90 -15.40 -8.45 5.77
C VAL A 90 -15.18 -9.92 6.10
N ARG A 91 -16.05 -10.81 5.61
CA ARG A 91 -15.98 -12.26 5.83
C ARG A 91 -14.75 -12.93 5.20
N LYS A 92 -14.04 -12.22 4.32
CA LYS A 92 -12.87 -12.70 3.61
C LYS A 92 -11.56 -12.25 4.26
N TYR A 93 -11.62 -11.47 5.34
CA TYR A 93 -10.42 -11.04 6.04
C TYR A 93 -9.51 -12.25 6.35
N ASN A 94 -8.27 -12.20 5.86
CA ASN A 94 -7.28 -13.29 5.92
C ASN A 94 -7.62 -14.55 5.08
N ASP A 95 -8.49 -14.46 4.07
CA ASP A 95 -8.76 -15.57 3.14
C ASP A 95 -7.70 -15.59 2.03
N PRO A 96 -6.75 -16.54 2.04
CA PRO A 96 -5.69 -16.59 1.03
C PRO A 96 -6.22 -16.92 -0.37
N ASN A 97 -7.47 -17.41 -0.49
CA ASN A 97 -8.06 -17.84 -1.76
C ASN A 97 -8.84 -16.73 -2.46
N ASP A 98 -8.95 -15.53 -1.87
CA ASP A 98 -9.64 -14.42 -2.53
C ASP A 98 -8.75 -13.81 -3.63
N GLU A 99 -8.93 -14.28 -4.85
CA GLU A 99 -8.16 -13.81 -6.01
C GLU A 99 -8.25 -12.30 -6.23
N LYS A 100 -9.39 -11.69 -5.83
CA LYS A 100 -9.63 -10.25 -6.00
C LYS A 100 -8.99 -9.40 -4.92
N GLY A 101 -8.57 -9.96 -3.79
CA GLY A 101 -8.19 -9.18 -2.61
C GLY A 101 -9.40 -8.54 -1.90
N HIS A 102 -9.18 -8.15 -0.64
CA HIS A 102 -10.25 -7.72 0.27
C HIS A 102 -9.82 -6.60 1.24
N LEU A 103 -9.02 -5.64 0.76
CA LEU A 103 -8.59 -4.48 1.55
C LEU A 103 -9.71 -3.81 2.35
N TYR A 104 -10.87 -3.57 1.72
CA TYR A 104 -11.96 -2.86 2.37
C TYR A 104 -12.52 -3.64 3.56
N GLY A 105 -12.62 -4.97 3.40
CA GLY A 105 -13.01 -5.87 4.47
C GLY A 105 -11.96 -5.94 5.58
N ALA A 106 -10.67 -5.89 5.22
CA ALA A 106 -9.56 -5.92 6.18
C ALA A 106 -9.56 -4.70 7.11
N ILE A 107 -9.86 -3.50 6.59
CA ILE A 107 -10.02 -2.28 7.41
C ILE A 107 -11.14 -2.46 8.44
N VAL A 108 -12.32 -2.91 8.02
CA VAL A 108 -13.48 -3.09 8.90
C VAL A 108 -13.21 -4.19 9.93
N SER A 109 -12.70 -5.34 9.50
CA SER A 109 -12.46 -6.49 10.39
C SER A 109 -11.35 -6.24 11.40
N SER A 110 -10.26 -5.56 11.02
CA SER A 110 -9.19 -5.19 11.96
C SER A 110 -9.69 -4.20 13.01
N LEU A 111 -10.50 -3.19 12.64
CA LEU A 111 -11.12 -2.30 13.62
C LEU A 111 -12.09 -3.04 14.55
N ARG A 112 -12.94 -3.93 14.01
CA ARG A 112 -13.84 -4.75 14.83
C ARG A 112 -13.07 -5.57 15.87
N ASN A 113 -11.99 -6.23 15.46
CA ASN A 113 -11.16 -7.02 16.35
C ASN A 113 -10.51 -6.16 17.44
N TYR A 114 -10.01 -4.96 17.09
CA TYR A 114 -9.51 -4.01 18.07
C TYR A 114 -10.58 -3.65 19.12
N LEU A 115 -11.80 -3.30 18.69
CA LEU A 115 -12.89 -2.90 19.58
C LEU A 115 -13.33 -4.05 20.50
N VAL A 116 -13.40 -5.28 19.97
CA VAL A 116 -13.71 -6.47 20.77
C VAL A 116 -12.63 -6.71 21.83
N GLU A 117 -11.36 -6.75 21.44
CA GLU A 117 -10.27 -7.01 22.39
C GLU A 117 -10.13 -5.90 23.43
N LYS A 118 -10.29 -4.62 23.03
CA LYS A 118 -10.33 -3.47 23.95
C LYS A 118 -11.43 -3.65 24.99
N LYS A 119 -12.65 -4.02 24.57
CA LYS A 119 -13.79 -4.27 25.47
C LYS A 119 -13.55 -5.45 26.43
N GLU A 120 -12.81 -6.46 25.99
CA GLU A 120 -12.42 -7.62 26.80
C GLU A 120 -11.21 -7.34 27.73
N GLY A 121 -10.61 -6.14 27.68
CA GLY A 121 -9.42 -5.80 28.45
C GLY A 121 -8.14 -6.48 27.95
N LYS A 122 -8.14 -7.00 26.72
CA LYS A 122 -6.98 -7.61 26.05
C LYS A 122 -6.19 -6.56 25.28
N TYR A 123 -4.97 -6.92 24.88
CA TYR A 123 -4.10 -6.04 24.11
C TYR A 123 -4.50 -6.01 22.62
N GLY A 124 -5.47 -5.16 22.28
CA GLY A 124 -6.00 -5.03 20.91
C GLY A 124 -5.12 -4.27 19.91
N GLU A 125 -4.06 -3.61 20.37
CA GLU A 125 -3.31 -2.63 19.58
C GLU A 125 -2.81 -3.14 18.22
N TYR A 126 -2.42 -4.42 18.14
CA TYR A 126 -1.93 -4.97 16.88
C TYR A 126 -3.01 -4.91 15.80
N HIS A 127 -4.27 -5.16 16.14
CA HIS A 127 -5.38 -5.02 15.19
C HIS A 127 -5.53 -3.56 14.72
N LEU A 128 -5.35 -2.59 15.61
CA LEU A 128 -5.37 -1.18 15.23
C LEU A 128 -4.18 -0.78 14.35
N ALA A 129 -3.01 -1.37 14.57
CA ALA A 129 -1.84 -1.17 13.71
C ALA A 129 -2.06 -1.73 12.29
N TYR A 130 -2.64 -2.93 12.16
CA TYR A 130 -3.09 -3.45 10.86
C TYR A 130 -4.13 -2.52 10.21
N CYS A 131 -5.12 -2.06 10.98
CA CYS A 131 -6.13 -1.12 10.50
C CYS A 131 -5.49 0.16 9.94
N ALA A 132 -4.52 0.74 10.66
CA ALA A 132 -3.80 1.92 10.22
C ALA A 132 -3.05 1.71 8.90
N HIS A 133 -2.43 0.53 8.73
CA HIS A 133 -1.79 0.15 7.47
C HIS A 133 -2.78 0.08 6.31
N TYR A 134 -3.83 -0.73 6.46
CA TYR A 134 -4.86 -0.92 5.43
C TYR A 134 -5.57 0.39 5.07
N VAL A 135 -5.72 1.30 6.03
CA VAL A 135 -6.25 2.64 5.74
C VAL A 135 -5.26 3.44 4.88
N GLY A 136 -3.95 3.30 5.08
CA GLY A 136 -2.92 3.84 4.18
C GLY A 136 -3.07 3.31 2.76
N ASP A 137 -3.09 1.99 2.60
CA ASP A 137 -3.30 1.29 1.32
C ASP A 137 -4.56 1.75 0.58
N LEU A 138 -5.63 2.11 1.30
CA LEU A 138 -6.92 2.49 0.70
C LEU A 138 -6.80 3.66 -0.28
N SER A 139 -5.93 4.64 -0.01
CA SER A 139 -5.73 5.80 -0.89
C SER A 139 -4.65 5.58 -1.95
N MET A 140 -3.93 4.46 -1.92
CA MET A 140 -3.00 4.09 -2.99
C MET A 140 -3.80 3.77 -4.26
N PRO A 141 -3.61 4.50 -5.38
CA PRO A 141 -4.45 4.33 -6.56
C PRO A 141 -4.45 2.90 -7.14
N LEU A 142 -3.26 2.31 -7.35
CA LEU A 142 -3.05 0.97 -7.91
C LEU A 142 -3.39 -0.20 -6.97
N HIS A 143 -3.53 0.02 -5.66
CA HIS A 143 -4.07 -1.00 -4.74
C HIS A 143 -5.58 -1.20 -4.95
N ASN A 144 -6.23 -0.32 -5.71
CA ASN A 144 -7.66 -0.38 -5.98
C ASN A 144 -8.00 -0.73 -7.44
N THR A 145 -7.01 -0.83 -8.34
CA THR A 145 -7.21 -1.16 -9.76
C THR A 145 -6.78 -2.59 -10.07
N LEU A 146 -6.98 -3.05 -11.30
CA LEU A 146 -6.44 -4.35 -11.73
C LEU A 146 -4.91 -4.37 -11.66
N TYR A 147 -4.36 -5.53 -11.31
CA TYR A 147 -2.94 -5.81 -11.45
C TYR A 147 -2.60 -6.21 -12.90
N ASP A 148 -2.67 -5.23 -13.80
CA ASP A 148 -2.30 -5.35 -15.21
C ASP A 148 -0.87 -4.86 -15.48
N SER A 149 -0.48 -4.75 -16.76
CA SER A 149 0.86 -4.32 -17.15
C SER A 149 1.23 -2.91 -16.72
N PHE A 150 0.25 -1.98 -16.64
CA PHE A 150 0.53 -0.64 -16.16
C PHE A 150 0.81 -0.67 -14.66
N ASN A 151 -0.04 -1.38 -13.92
CA ASN A 151 0.12 -1.58 -12.49
C ASN A 151 1.49 -2.23 -12.19
N GLU A 152 1.78 -3.39 -12.78
CA GLU A 152 3.04 -4.13 -12.58
C GLU A 152 4.28 -3.26 -12.88
N LYS A 153 4.23 -2.46 -13.95
CA LYS A 153 5.33 -1.57 -14.35
C LYS A 153 5.55 -0.41 -13.38
N HIS A 154 4.48 0.14 -12.80
CA HIS A 154 4.52 1.42 -12.09
C HIS A 154 4.30 1.33 -10.57
N HIS A 155 3.82 0.19 -10.04
CA HIS A 155 3.43 0.00 -8.64
C HIS A 155 4.45 0.57 -7.66
N GLY A 156 5.67 0.03 -7.64
CA GLY A 156 6.69 0.45 -6.69
C GLY A 156 7.13 1.91 -6.86
N THR A 157 7.08 2.45 -8.07
CA THR A 157 7.43 3.87 -8.29
C THR A 157 6.35 4.80 -7.77
N ILE A 158 5.07 4.47 -8.01
CA ILE A 158 3.93 5.26 -7.52
C ILE A 158 3.86 5.17 -5.98
N ASP A 159 4.08 4.00 -5.40
CA ASP A 159 4.20 3.80 -3.96
C ASP A 159 5.31 4.63 -3.33
N GLY A 160 6.41 4.81 -4.06
CA GLY A 160 7.59 5.53 -3.59
C GLY A 160 7.57 7.04 -3.82
N THR A 161 6.50 7.60 -4.41
CA THR A 161 6.47 8.98 -4.95
C THR A 161 6.96 10.04 -3.95
N VAL A 162 6.58 9.91 -2.68
CA VAL A 162 6.97 10.84 -1.60
C VAL A 162 7.67 10.16 -0.44
N ASN A 163 7.96 8.86 -0.54
CA ASN A 163 8.39 8.04 0.60
C ASN A 163 9.57 8.66 1.34
N ASN A 164 10.62 9.06 0.62
CA ASN A 164 11.88 9.52 1.23
C ASN A 164 11.82 10.93 1.85
N GLU A 165 10.68 11.61 1.80
CA GLU A 165 10.51 12.97 2.35
C GLU A 165 9.27 13.12 3.24
N VAL A 166 8.32 12.18 3.18
CA VAL A 166 6.98 12.36 3.74
C VAL A 166 6.97 12.46 5.26
N LEU A 167 7.87 11.77 5.97
CA LEU A 167 7.96 11.82 7.44
C LEU A 167 8.44 13.18 8.00
N GLU A 168 9.22 13.91 7.21
CA GLU A 168 9.68 15.28 7.51
C GLU A 168 8.67 16.34 7.07
N HIS A 169 7.66 15.94 6.30
CA HIS A 169 6.67 16.81 5.69
C HIS A 169 5.23 16.39 6.00
N THR A 170 4.99 15.84 7.21
CA THR A 170 3.64 15.44 7.64
C THR A 170 2.65 16.60 7.68
N ASP A 171 3.13 17.85 7.78
CA ASP A 171 2.31 19.07 7.71
C ASP A 171 1.64 19.29 6.34
N LYS A 172 2.15 18.65 5.28
CA LYS A 172 1.53 18.65 3.95
C LYS A 172 0.32 17.71 3.86
N ILE A 173 0.22 16.71 4.75
CA ILE A 173 -0.94 15.82 4.86
C ILE A 173 -2.05 16.59 5.58
N LYS A 174 -3.15 16.89 4.86
CA LYS A 174 -4.24 17.71 5.38
C LYS A 174 -5.32 16.83 5.99
N ILE A 175 -5.57 17.01 7.28
CA ILE A 175 -6.70 16.39 7.97
C ILE A 175 -7.95 17.22 7.72
N TYR A 176 -8.99 16.59 7.18
CA TYR A 176 -10.33 17.17 7.02
C TYR A 176 -11.35 16.34 7.82
N PRO A 177 -12.47 16.94 8.26
CA PRO A 177 -13.40 16.25 9.13
C PRO A 177 -14.08 15.07 8.43
N ILE A 178 -14.02 13.90 9.07
CA ILE A 178 -14.85 12.74 8.78
C ILE A 178 -15.52 12.36 10.11
N GLU A 179 -16.83 12.12 10.08
CA GLU A 179 -17.57 11.68 11.24
C GLU A 179 -17.94 10.20 11.08
N ILE A 180 -17.61 9.38 12.08
CA ILE A 180 -17.97 7.96 12.16
C ILE A 180 -18.73 7.77 13.46
N LYS A 181 -20.06 7.61 13.36
CA LYS A 181 -20.94 7.31 14.52
C LYS A 181 -21.34 5.84 14.56
N SER A 182 -21.08 5.13 13.47
CA SER A 182 -21.47 3.75 13.25
C SER A 182 -20.52 3.07 12.27
N GLU A 183 -20.52 1.75 12.26
CA GLU A 183 -19.79 0.99 11.25
C GLU A 183 -20.27 1.29 9.83
N ASP A 184 -21.57 1.58 9.65
CA ASP A 184 -22.13 1.99 8.37
C ASP A 184 -21.50 3.30 7.86
N ASP A 185 -21.17 4.23 8.75
CA ASP A 185 -20.42 5.45 8.39
C ASP A 185 -19.02 5.10 7.90
N LEU A 186 -18.29 4.26 8.64
CA LEU A 186 -16.97 3.78 8.24
C LEU A 186 -17.01 3.14 6.85
N ILE A 187 -17.97 2.22 6.62
CA ILE A 187 -18.15 1.52 5.35
C ILE A 187 -18.40 2.52 4.21
N ARG A 188 -19.24 3.53 4.43
CA ARG A 188 -19.49 4.60 3.44
C ARG A 188 -18.23 5.39 3.12
N GLN A 189 -17.42 5.72 4.13
CA GLN A 189 -16.18 6.47 3.91
C GLN A 189 -15.11 5.62 3.20
N ILE A 190 -15.00 4.33 3.52
CA ILE A 190 -14.12 3.40 2.79
C ILE A 190 -14.52 3.35 1.32
N ALA A 191 -15.81 3.13 1.02
CA ALA A 191 -16.29 3.10 -0.36
C ALA A 191 -16.03 4.42 -1.10
N ARG A 192 -16.25 5.57 -0.44
CA ARG A 192 -15.97 6.89 -1.02
C ARG A 192 -14.49 7.04 -1.39
N ILE A 193 -13.56 6.73 -0.49
CA ILE A 193 -12.13 6.89 -0.74
C ILE A 193 -11.66 5.89 -1.79
N ALA A 194 -12.09 4.63 -1.73
CA ALA A 194 -11.81 3.64 -2.76
C ALA A 194 -12.19 4.14 -4.17
N ASN A 195 -13.37 4.74 -4.33
CA ASN A 195 -13.79 5.30 -5.61
C ASN A 195 -12.90 6.48 -6.09
N ILE A 196 -12.38 7.30 -5.15
CA ILE A 196 -11.42 8.36 -5.47
C ILE A 196 -10.10 7.74 -5.97
N SER A 197 -9.58 6.73 -5.27
CA SER A 197 -8.35 6.02 -5.62
C SER A 197 -8.46 5.31 -6.97
N ILE A 198 -9.56 4.60 -7.22
CA ILE A 198 -9.85 3.92 -8.51
C ILE A 198 -9.84 4.94 -9.66
N LYS A 199 -10.54 6.06 -9.48
CA LYS A 199 -10.61 7.10 -10.51
C LYS A 199 -9.22 7.64 -10.85
N LEU A 200 -8.39 7.89 -9.84
CA LEU A 200 -7.03 8.35 -10.05
C LEU A 200 -6.16 7.25 -10.69
N GLY A 201 -6.25 6.00 -10.25
CA GLY A 201 -5.46 4.90 -10.79
C GLY A 201 -5.69 4.70 -12.29
N TYR A 202 -6.96 4.67 -12.71
CA TYR A 202 -7.31 4.55 -14.12
C TYR A 202 -7.02 5.82 -14.94
N LEU A 203 -6.99 7.00 -14.30
CA LEU A 203 -6.51 8.22 -14.97
C LEU A 203 -5.03 8.13 -15.28
N LEU A 204 -4.21 7.74 -14.29
CA LEU A 204 -2.76 7.55 -14.45
C LEU A 204 -2.43 6.55 -15.55
N GLU A 205 -3.17 5.43 -15.59
CA GLU A 205 -3.06 4.41 -16.65
C GLU A 205 -3.42 4.99 -18.02
N SER A 206 -4.53 5.72 -18.12
CA SER A 206 -4.99 6.29 -19.40
C SER A 206 -4.03 7.34 -19.96
N GLU A 207 -3.26 7.99 -19.08
CA GLU A 207 -2.26 9.00 -19.40
C GLU A 207 -0.83 8.43 -19.49
N ASP A 208 -0.63 7.13 -19.25
CA ASP A 208 0.67 6.45 -19.12
C ASP A 208 1.69 7.26 -18.31
N ARG A 209 1.28 7.77 -17.14
CA ARG A 209 2.12 8.63 -16.30
C ARG A 209 2.16 8.20 -14.84
N LEU A 210 3.20 8.67 -14.16
CA LEU A 210 3.34 8.52 -12.72
C LEU A 210 2.43 9.49 -11.95
N LEU A 211 2.15 9.12 -10.70
CA LEU A 211 1.56 9.98 -9.68
C LEU A 211 2.53 11.14 -9.37
N ASN A 212 2.04 12.37 -9.36
CA ASN A 212 2.86 13.49 -8.91
C ASN A 212 2.76 13.69 -7.39
N LYS A 213 3.60 14.56 -6.83
CA LYS A 213 3.66 14.77 -5.38
C LYS A 213 2.38 15.38 -4.83
N GLU A 214 1.77 16.31 -5.53
CA GLU A 214 0.53 16.97 -5.13
C GLU A 214 -0.62 15.95 -5.02
N GLU A 215 -0.74 15.07 -6.02
CA GLU A 215 -1.70 13.97 -6.03
C GLU A 215 -1.39 12.96 -4.91
N ALA A 216 -0.12 12.63 -4.67
CA ALA A 216 0.29 11.76 -3.57
C ALA A 216 -0.12 12.33 -2.21
N TYR A 217 0.19 13.60 -1.91
CA TYR A 217 -0.24 14.24 -0.66
C TYR A 217 -1.77 14.37 -0.55
N ALA A 218 -2.49 14.53 -1.67
CA ALA A 218 -3.95 14.49 -1.66
C ALA A 218 -4.48 13.10 -1.26
N GLN A 219 -3.92 12.01 -1.80
CA GLN A 219 -4.28 10.65 -1.41
C GLN A 219 -3.95 10.38 0.07
N LEU A 220 -2.74 10.73 0.52
CA LEU A 220 -2.32 10.64 1.92
C LEU A 220 -3.32 11.32 2.87
N SER A 221 -3.83 12.49 2.46
CA SER A 221 -4.81 13.27 3.23
C SER A 221 -6.13 12.51 3.40
N HIS A 222 -6.55 11.72 2.41
CA HIS A 222 -7.75 10.87 2.51
C HIS A 222 -7.57 9.77 3.56
N SER A 223 -6.47 9.02 3.48
CA SER A 223 -6.17 7.97 4.46
C SER A 223 -5.99 8.53 5.86
N ALA A 224 -5.24 9.62 6.02
CA ALA A 224 -4.98 10.21 7.33
C ALA A 224 -6.27 10.77 7.97
N SER A 225 -7.15 11.39 7.18
CA SER A 225 -8.46 11.85 7.67
C SER A 225 -9.37 10.70 8.08
N LEU A 226 -9.37 9.59 7.33
CA LEU A 226 -10.14 8.40 7.70
C LEU A 226 -9.61 7.77 8.98
N LEU A 227 -8.29 7.59 9.09
CA LEU A 227 -7.66 7.02 10.27
C LEU A 227 -7.90 7.90 11.50
N ASN A 228 -7.82 9.23 11.36
CA ASN A 228 -8.14 10.15 12.44
C ASN A 228 -9.57 9.94 12.98
N ALA A 229 -10.55 9.84 12.09
CA ALA A 229 -11.94 9.56 12.48
C ALA A 229 -12.13 8.16 13.08
N ILE A 230 -11.40 7.15 12.59
CA ILE A 230 -11.40 5.80 13.18
C ILE A 230 -10.86 5.85 14.60
N LEU A 231 -9.74 6.56 14.83
CA LEU A 231 -9.15 6.70 16.16
C LEU A 231 -10.10 7.40 17.13
N ASP A 232 -10.84 8.41 16.68
CA ASP A 232 -11.84 9.08 17.49
C ASP A 232 -13.01 8.16 17.82
N TYR A 233 -13.59 7.48 16.82
CA TYR A 233 -14.66 6.49 17.03
C TYR A 233 -14.23 5.36 17.98
N ALA A 234 -12.96 4.98 17.95
CA ALA A 234 -12.43 3.87 18.74
C ALA A 234 -11.98 4.28 20.17
N LYS A 235 -12.10 5.55 20.55
CA LYS A 235 -11.88 6.02 21.94
C LYS A 235 -13.05 5.70 22.85
N ASP A 236 -14.26 5.78 22.33
CA ASP A 236 -15.50 5.40 23.01
C ASP A 236 -15.55 3.88 23.31
#